data_AF-A0A661M8G2-F1
#
_entry.id   AF-A0A661M8G2-F1
#
_cell.length_a   1.000
_cell.length_b   1.000
_cell.length_c   1.000
_cell.angle_alpha   90.00
_cell.angle_beta   90.00
_cell.angle_gamma   90.00
#
_symmetry.space_group_name_H-M   'P 1'
#
loop_
_entity.id
_entity.type
_entity.pdbx_description
1 polymer ?
#
loop_
_entity_poly.entity_id
_entity_poly.type
_entity_poly.pdbx_seq_one_letter_code
_entity_poly.pdbx_strand_id
1 'polypeptide(L)'
;MKLKGETNVTKVDGFDSLHQEMDKPTDMEIILYVIKLLRAPVILKEAGNREKQIYARYAAKLFPRLSNPLAIRMLQKELDKINME
;
A
#
# COMPACT_ATOMS: atom_id res chain seq x y z
N MET A 1 -60.75 -14.14 -21.00
CA MET A 1 -59.49 -13.40 -21.19
C MET A 1 -58.95 -12.94 -19.85
N LYS A 2 -57.83 -13.51 -19.39
CA LYS A 2 -57.04 -13.00 -18.27
C LYS A 2 -55.57 -13.17 -18.67
N LEU A 3 -54.92 -12.06 -19.00
CA LEU A 3 -53.48 -12.01 -19.24
C LEU A 3 -52.80 -12.01 -17.88
N LYS A 4 -52.16 -13.13 -17.51
CA LYS A 4 -51.21 -13.16 -16.40
C LYS A 4 -49.91 -12.57 -16.91
N GLY A 5 -49.61 -11.33 -16.51
CA GLY A 5 -48.29 -10.76 -16.64
C GLY A 5 -47.37 -11.44 -15.64
N GLU A 6 -46.68 -12.49 -16.07
CA GLU A 6 -45.55 -13.06 -15.34
C GLU A 6 -44.34 -12.17 -15.61
N THR A 7 -44.12 -11.18 -14.73
CA THR A 7 -42.83 -10.53 -14.63
C THR A 7 -41.83 -11.54 -14.10
N ASN A 8 -41.11 -12.19 -15.02
CA ASN A 8 -39.83 -12.82 -14.72
C ASN A 8 -38.88 -11.71 -14.26
N VAL A 9 -38.82 -11.50 -12.95
CA VAL A 9 -37.73 -10.76 -12.33
C VAL A 9 -36.52 -11.68 -12.43
N THR A 10 -35.78 -11.55 -13.53
CA THR A 10 -34.43 -12.09 -13.62
C THR A 10 -33.68 -11.49 -12.44
N LYS A 11 -33.41 -12.30 -11.41
CA LYS A 11 -32.44 -11.94 -10.39
C LYS A 11 -31.15 -11.68 -11.15
N VAL A 12 -30.74 -10.42 -11.19
CA VAL A 12 -29.49 -10.02 -11.78
C VAL A 12 -28.42 -10.56 -10.84
N ASP A 13 -27.88 -11.73 -11.16
CA ASP A 13 -26.75 -12.39 -10.49
C ASP A 13 -25.45 -11.57 -10.70
N GLY A 14 -25.46 -10.32 -10.25
CA GLY A 14 -24.35 -9.40 -10.46
C GLY A 14 -24.21 -8.30 -9.41
N PHE A 15 -25.11 -8.24 -8.42
CA PHE A 15 -25.04 -7.20 -7.38
C PHE A 15 -24.30 -7.63 -6.10
N ASP A 16 -24.01 -8.92 -5.93
CA ASP A 16 -23.30 -9.46 -4.75
C ASP A 16 -21.77 -9.47 -4.88
N SER A 17 -21.22 -8.98 -6.00
CA SER A 17 -19.75 -8.88 -6.22
C SER A 17 -19.21 -7.45 -6.09
N LEU A 18 -19.94 -6.59 -5.38
CA LEU A 18 -19.51 -5.22 -5.03
C LEU A 18 -18.72 -5.15 -3.73
N HIS A 19 -18.33 -6.29 -3.15
CA HIS A 19 -17.12 -6.32 -2.34
C HIS A 19 -15.94 -6.34 -3.29
N GLN A 20 -15.60 -5.13 -3.74
CA GLN A 20 -14.31 -4.80 -4.32
C GLN A 20 -13.24 -5.39 -3.38
N GLU A 21 -12.71 -6.57 -3.72
CA GLU A 21 -11.45 -7.03 -3.16
C GLU A 21 -10.47 -5.93 -3.52
N MET A 22 -10.20 -5.02 -2.59
CA MET A 22 -9.09 -4.10 -2.75
C MET A 22 -7.86 -4.98 -2.87
N ASP A 23 -7.35 -5.13 -4.09
CA ASP A 23 -6.14 -5.89 -4.35
C ASP A 23 -5.08 -5.47 -3.33
N LYS A 24 -4.52 -6.47 -2.63
CA LYS A 24 -3.49 -6.19 -1.64
C LYS A 24 -2.34 -5.47 -2.35
N PRO A 25 -1.83 -4.35 -1.79
CA PRO A 25 -0.76 -3.62 -2.42
C PRO A 25 0.46 -4.52 -2.60
N THR A 26 1.07 -4.46 -3.77
CA THR A 26 2.27 -5.22 -4.10
C THR A 26 3.46 -4.72 -3.28
N ASP A 27 4.46 -5.58 -3.11
CA ASP A 27 5.72 -5.20 -2.47
C ASP A 27 6.34 -3.93 -3.09
N MET A 28 6.20 -3.77 -4.40
CA MET A 28 6.69 -2.58 -5.10
C MET A 28 5.92 -1.31 -4.72
N GLU A 29 4.59 -1.37 -4.68
CA GLU A 29 3.76 -0.23 -4.26
C GLU A 29 4.04 0.18 -2.82
N ILE A 30 4.18 -0.82 -1.93
CA ILE A 30 4.55 -0.59 -0.53
C ILE A 30 5.91 0.09 -0.44
N ILE A 31 6.92 -0.40 -1.15
CA ILE A 31 8.27 0.16 -1.09
C ILE A 31 8.34 1.56 -1.70
N LEU A 32 7.70 1.79 -2.85
CA LEU A 32 7.68 3.11 -3.46
C LEU A 32 7.04 4.16 -2.53
N TYR A 33 5.98 3.78 -1.82
CA TYR A 33 5.37 4.63 -0.81
C TYR A 33 6.33 4.94 0.35
N VAL A 34 7.00 3.93 0.89
CA VAL A 34 7.95 4.10 1.99
C VAL A 34 9.15 4.97 1.59
N ILE A 35 9.71 4.76 0.40
CA ILE A 35 10.80 5.59 -0.13
C ILE A 35 10.37 7.05 -0.25
N LYS A 36 9.14 7.30 -0.69
CA LYS A 36 8.59 8.67 -0.76
C LYS A 36 8.55 9.33 0.62
N LEU A 37 8.16 8.60 1.67
CA LEU A 37 8.17 9.11 3.04
C LEU A 37 9.59 9.39 3.55
N LEU A 38 10.53 8.48 3.29
CA LEU A 38 11.93 8.63 3.71
C LEU A 38 12.62 9.85 3.07
N ARG A 39 12.25 10.17 1.82
CA ARG A 39 12.78 11.32 1.07
C ARG A 39 12.00 12.62 1.30
N ALA A 40 10.92 12.59 2.07
CA ALA A 40 10.10 13.77 2.28
C ALA A 40 10.94 14.89 2.94
N PRO A 41 10.83 16.14 2.45
CA PRO A 41 11.57 17.25 3.02
C PRO A 41 11.10 17.49 4.45
N VAL A 42 12.05 17.64 5.36
CA VAL A 42 11.79 17.97 6.76
C VAL A 42 11.48 19.46 6.86
N ILE A 43 10.21 19.80 7.08
CA ILE A 43 9.76 21.20 7.20
C ILE A 43 10.22 21.82 8.53
N LEU A 44 10.35 21.02 9.59
CA LEU A 44 10.79 21.45 10.93
C LEU A 44 11.94 20.56 11.40
N LYS A 45 13.15 21.12 11.57
CA LYS A 45 14.40 20.35 11.82
C LYS A 45 14.30 19.33 12.97
N GLU A 46 13.76 19.72 14.12
CA GLU A 46 13.65 18.82 15.28
C GLU A 46 12.56 17.75 15.08
N ALA A 47 11.41 18.14 14.52
CA ALA A 47 10.31 17.22 14.28
C ALA A 47 10.65 16.20 13.18
N GLY A 48 11.34 16.62 12.12
CA GLY A 48 11.62 15.74 11.00
C GLY A 48 12.75 14.74 11.23
N ASN A 49 13.69 15.00 12.14
CA ASN A 49 14.61 13.95 12.59
C ASN A 49 13.85 12.81 13.28
N ARG A 50 12.86 13.14 14.11
CA ARG A 50 12.02 12.16 14.78
C ARG A 50 11.12 11.40 13.80
N GLU A 51 10.57 12.12 12.83
CA GLU A 51 9.71 11.57 11.77
C GLU A 51 10.47 10.63 10.84
N LYS A 52 11.68 11.01 10.39
CA LYS A 52 12.58 10.13 9.62
C LYS A 52 12.91 8.84 10.38
N GLN A 53 13.17 8.92 11.68
CA GLN A 53 13.40 7.73 12.52
C GLN A 53 12.17 6.81 12.59
N ILE A 54 10.95 7.37 12.64
CA ILE A 54 9.71 6.59 12.62
C ILE A 54 9.59 5.84 11.29
N TYR A 55 9.82 6.54 10.17
CA TYR A 55 9.78 5.93 8.84
C TYR A 55 10.86 4.86 8.65
N ALA A 56 12.09 5.10 9.14
CA ALA A 56 13.15 4.10 9.09
C ALA A 56 12.83 2.85 9.91
N ARG A 57 12.24 3.01 11.11
CA ARG A 57 11.77 1.87 11.92
C ARG A 57 10.62 1.11 11.24
N TYR A 58 9.71 1.83 10.59
CA TYR A 58 8.63 1.22 9.83
C TYR A 58 9.17 0.41 8.64
N ALA A 59 10.11 0.99 7.88
CA ALA A 59 10.82 0.31 6.80
C ALA A 59 11.53 -0.96 7.28
N ALA A 60 12.26 -0.90 8.41
CA ALA A 60 12.94 -2.07 8.97
C ALA A 60 11.99 -3.24 9.30
N LYS A 61 10.77 -2.93 9.75
CA LYS A 61 9.72 -3.95 10.03
C LYS A 61 9.11 -4.55 8.77
N LEU A 62 9.26 -3.92 7.61
CA LEU A 62 8.71 -4.42 6.34
C LEU A 62 9.59 -5.49 5.71
N PHE A 63 10.91 -5.47 5.90
CA PHE A 63 11.82 -6.48 5.32
C PHE A 63 11.34 -7.94 5.43
N PRO A 64 10.94 -8.46 6.60
CA PRO A 64 10.52 -9.86 6.72
C PRO A 64 9.17 -10.15 6.04
N ARG A 65 8.45 -9.13 5.57
CA ARG A 65 7.13 -9.24 4.93
C ARG A 65 7.20 -9.09 3.41
N LEU A 66 8.34 -8.66 2.87
CA LEU A 66 8.55 -8.51 1.43
C LEU A 66 9.02 -9.84 0.86
N SER A 67 8.43 -10.21 -0.27
CA SER A 67 8.79 -11.38 -1.06
C SER A 67 9.62 -11.02 -2.29
N ASN A 68 9.49 -9.79 -2.80
CA ASN A 68 10.15 -9.31 -3.99
C ASN A 68 11.62 -8.89 -3.70
N PRO A 69 12.63 -9.58 -4.28
CA PRO A 69 14.04 -9.26 -4.03
C PRO A 69 14.47 -7.88 -4.51
N LEU A 70 13.85 -7.38 -5.59
CA LEU A 70 14.13 -6.04 -6.10
C LEU A 70 13.62 -4.97 -5.13
N ALA A 71 12.40 -5.14 -4.62
CA ALA A 71 11.80 -4.25 -3.63
C ALA A 71 12.65 -4.19 -2.35
N ILE A 72 13.12 -5.35 -1.87
CA ILE A 72 14.04 -5.45 -0.73
C ILE A 72 15.34 -4.67 -0.99
N ARG A 73 16.01 -4.89 -2.13
CA ARG A 73 17.25 -4.18 -2.49
C ARG A 73 17.05 -2.67 -2.58
N MET A 74 15.92 -2.22 -3.12
CA MET A 74 15.58 -0.80 -3.20
C MET A 74 15.42 -0.18 -1.82
N LEU A 75 14.68 -0.83 -0.92
CA LEU A 75 14.50 -0.33 0.44
C LEU A 75 15.81 -0.28 1.22
N GLN A 76 16.64 -1.33 1.10
CA GLN A 76 17.96 -1.40 1.73
C GLN A 76 18.83 -0.21 1.32
N LYS A 77 18.94 0.06 0.01
CA LYS A 77 19.72 1.17 -0.52
C LYS A 77 19.28 2.53 0.01
N GLU A 78 17.98 2.72 0.24
CA GLU A 78 17.47 3.99 0.78
C GLU A 78 17.72 4.13 2.28
N LEU A 79 17.64 3.04 3.05
CA LEU A 79 18.00 3.06 4.46
C LEU A 79 19.50 3.29 4.68
N ASP A 80 20.36 2.69 3.85
CA ASP A 80 21.80 2.87 3.93
C ASP A 80 22.21 4.34 3.75
N LYS A 81 21.53 5.07 2.87
CA LYS A 81 21.77 6.53 2.68
C LYS A 81 21.45 7.34 3.93
N ILE A 82 20.40 6.96 4.67
CA ILE A 82 19.96 7.68 5.87
C ILE A 82 20.92 7.40 7.04
N ASN A 83 21.48 6.19 7.13
CA ASN A 83 22.45 5.85 8.18
C ASN A 83 23.85 6.49 7.97
N MET A 84 24.12 7.05 6.79
CA MET A 84 25.39 7.72 6.45
C MET A 84 25.35 9.25 6.64
N GLU A 85 24.17 9.84 6.92
CA GLU A 85 23.99 11.27 7.27
C GLU A 85 24.06 11.49 8.78
#